data_AF-A0A644VRN1-F1
#
_entry.id   AF-A0A644VRN1-F1
#
_cell.length_a   1.000
_cell.length_b   1.000
_cell.length_c   1.000
_cell.angle_alpha   90.00
_cell.angle_beta   90.00
_cell.angle_gamma   90.00
#
_symmetry.space_group_name_H-M   'P 1'
#
loop_
_entity.id
_entity.type
_entity.pdbx_description
1 polymer ?
#
loop_
_entity_poly.entity_id
_entity_poly.type
_entity_poly.pdbx_seq_one_letter_code
_entity_poly.pdbx_strand_id
1 'polypeptide(L)' 'MESPETYAIVDNGIVTNLISLCDSNASDFPNAVCVDGRPVAIGDTYSAGVFYHEGVAV' A
#
# COMPACT_ATOMS: atom_id res chain seq x y z
N MET A 1 -3.65 1.63 22.13
CA MET A 1 -2.93 2.32 21.06
C MET A 1 -3.10 1.47 19.83
N GLU A 2 -3.61 2.05 18.76
CA GLU A 2 -3.58 1.40 17.44
C GLU A 2 -2.11 1.11 17.11
N SER A 3 -1.82 -0.12 16.68
CA SER A 3 -0.49 -0.45 16.16
C SER A 3 -0.38 0.11 14.75
N PRO A 4 0.75 0.71 14.36
CA PRO A 4 0.93 1.17 13.00
C PRO A 4 0.94 -0.03 12.04
N GLU A 5 0.27 0.11 10.91
CA GLU A 5 0.28 -0.84 9.81
C GLU A 5 1.15 -0.32 8.66
N THR A 6 1.56 -1.21 7.77
CA THR A 6 2.26 -0.84 6.54
C THR A 6 1.25 -0.43 5.48
N TYR A 7 1.49 0.72 4.87
CA TYR A 7 0.74 1.24 3.74
C TYR A 7 1.65 1.39 2.53
N ALA A 8 1.12 1.09 1.36
CA ALA A 8 1.75 1.35 0.07
C ALA A 8 1.29 2.72 -0.45
N ILE A 9 2.23 3.59 -0.81
CA ILE A 9 1.93 4.80 -1.58
C ILE A 9 1.80 4.41 -3.05
N VAL A 10 0.64 4.66 -3.64
CA VAL A 10 0.32 4.27 -5.02
C VAL A 10 0.16 5.49 -5.92
N ASP A 11 1.09 5.68 -6.84
CA ASP A 11 1.01 6.74 -7.86
C ASP A 11 0.82 6.12 -9.25
N ASN A 12 -0.22 6.57 -9.97
CA ASN A 12 -0.59 6.05 -11.29
C ASN A 12 -0.70 4.51 -11.33
N GLY A 13 -1.18 3.91 -10.24
CA GLY A 13 -1.33 2.45 -10.13
C GLY A 13 -0.02 1.70 -9.84
N ILE A 14 1.07 2.39 -9.52
CA ILE A 14 2.37 1.78 -9.16
C ILE A 14 2.70 2.11 -7.70
N VAL A 15 3.17 1.12 -6.94
CA VAL A 15 3.69 1.33 -5.59
C VAL A 15 5.02 2.08 -5.68
N THR A 16 5.07 3.31 -5.17
CA THR A 16 6.26 4.17 -5.19
C THR A 16 6.98 4.21 -3.85
N ASN A 17 6.30 3.89 -2.75
CA ASN A 17 6.89 3.86 -1.41
C ASN A 17 6.09 2.94 -0.46
N LEU A 18 6.73 2.52 0.64
CA LEU A 18 6.09 1.83 1.77
C LEU A 18 6.32 2.65 3.04
N ILE A 19 5.25 2.95 3.77
CA ILE A 19 5.30 3.75 4.99
C ILE A 19 4.53 3.06 6.11
N SER A 20 4.89 3.34 7.36
CA SER A 20 4.14 2.88 8.53
C SER A 20 3.26 4.00 9.05
N LEU A 21 1.97 3.74 9.18
CA LEU A 21 0.97 4.71 9.63
C LEU A 21 0.02 4.08 10.65
N CYS A 22 -0.46 4.88 11.60
CA CYS A 22 -1.70 4.56 12.30
C CYS A 22 -2.89 4.87 11.38
N ASP A 23 -3.96 4.09 11.46
CA ASP A 23 -5.17 4.29 10.63
C ASP A 23 -5.73 5.72 10.75
N SER A 24 -5.66 6.32 11.94
CA SER A 24 -6.06 7.71 12.19
C SER A 24 -5.28 8.76 11.39
N ASN A 25 -4.11 8.41 10.84
CA ASN A 25 -3.27 9.29 10.02
C ASN A 25 -3.32 8.95 8.53
N ALA A 26 -3.98 7.85 8.13
CA ALA A 26 -4.05 7.43 6.74
C ALA A 26 -4.70 8.49 5.83
N SER A 27 -5.62 9.30 6.36
CA SER A 27 -6.26 10.40 5.62
C SER A 27 -5.29 11.50 5.16
N ASP A 28 -4.12 11.64 5.79
CA ASP A 28 -3.09 12.61 5.39
C ASP A 28 -2.37 12.17 4.09
N PHE A 29 -2.52 10.90 3.69
CA PHE A 29 -1.91 10.29 2.52
C PHE A 29 -3.01 9.66 1.65
N PRO A 30 -3.73 10.43 0.82
CA PRO A 30 -4.92 9.96 0.11
C PRO A 30 -4.65 8.85 -0.93
N ASN A 31 -3.39 8.63 -1.29
CA ASN A 31 -2.93 7.56 -2.17
C ASN A 31 -2.27 6.39 -1.40
N ALA A 32 -2.33 6.39 -0.07
CA ALA A 32 -1.88 5.28 0.76
C ALA A 32 -2.95 4.18 0.78
N VAL A 33 -2.51 2.93 0.56
CA VAL A 33 -3.35 1.74 0.60
C VAL A 33 -2.79 0.77 1.63
N CYS A 34 -3.61 0.30 2.57
CA CYS A 34 -3.16 -0.67 3.56
C CYS A 34 -2.69 -1.96 2.86
N VAL A 35 -1.52 -2.45 3.26
CA VAL A 35 -0.92 -3.68 2.71
C VAL A 35 -1.54 -4.93 3.33
N ASP A 36 -2.13 -4.83 4.53
CA ASP A 36 -2.86 -5.93 5.21
C ASP A 36 -2.01 -7.23 5.28
N GLY A 37 -0.72 -7.07 5.60
CA GLY A 37 0.23 -8.18 5.74
C GLY A 37 0.70 -8.84 4.42
N ARG A 38 0.25 -8.35 3.26
CA ARG A 38 0.68 -8.86 1.94
C ARG A 38 2.15 -8.52 1.66
N PRO A 39 2.89 -9.34 0.90
CA PRO A 39 4.30 -9.09 0.59
C PRO A 39 4.45 -8.06 -0.54
N VAL A 40 3.91 -6.87 -0.37
CA VAL A 40 3.95 -5.78 -1.35
C VAL A 40 5.33 -5.13 -1.38
N ALA A 41 5.84 -4.85 -2.59
CA ALA A 41 7.11 -4.20 -2.83
C ALA A 41 6.95 -2.92 -3.70
N ILE A 42 7.95 -2.04 -3.64
CA ILE A 42 8.05 -0.90 -4.56
C ILE A 42 8.18 -1.44 -5.99
N GLY A 43 7.41 -0.86 -6.91
CA GLY A 43 7.31 -1.32 -8.30
C GLY A 43 6.14 -2.26 -8.57
N ASP A 44 5.50 -2.81 -7.53
CA ASP A 44 4.25 -3.56 -7.70
C ASP A 44 3.17 -2.66 -8.27
N THR A 45 2.21 -3.27 -8.97
CA THR A 45 1.05 -2.54 -9.48
C THR A 45 -0.14 -2.73 -8.56
N TYR A 46 -1.00 -1.72 -8.45
CA TYR A 46 -2.26 -1.80 -7.71
C TYR A 46 -3.41 -1.45 -8.65
N SER A 47 -4.33 -2.39 -8.81
CA SER A 47 -5.49 -2.24 -9.68
C SER A 47 -6.69 -2.98 -9.11
N ALA A 48 -7.86 -2.35 -9.15
CA ALA A 48 -9.13 -2.94 -8.71
C ALA A 48 -9.09 -3.58 -7.29
N GLY A 49 -8.32 -3.00 -6.36
CA GLY A 49 -8.23 -3.50 -4.98
C GLY A 49 -7.15 -4.55 -4.74
N VAL A 50 -6.36 -4.90 -5.77
CA VAL A 50 -5.40 -6.01 -5.73
C VAL A 50 -4.00 -5.50 -6.08
N PHE A 51 -3.01 -5.94 -5.32
CA PHE A 51 -1.59 -5.72 -5.61
C PHE A 51 -1.08 -6.85 -6.52
N TYR A 52 -0.20 -6.52 -7.46
CA TYR A 52 0.42 -7.49 -8.35
C TYR A 52 1.93 -7.28 -8.42
N HIS A 53 2.68 -8.35 -8.20
CA HIS A 53 4.11 -8.44 -8.45
C HIS A 53 4.35 -9.12 -9.79
N GLU A 54 4.96 -8.41 -10.74
CA GLU A 54 5.19 -8.91 -12.11
C GLU A 54 3.91 -9.48 -12.79
N GLY A 55 2.75 -8.93 -12.46
CA GLY A 55 1.44 -9.37 -12.98
C GLY A 55 0.78 -10.52 -12.20
N VAL A 56 1.39 -11.01 -11.13
CA VAL A 56 0.84 -12.04 -10.24
C VAL A 56 0.31 -11.40 -8.96
N ALA A 57 -0.92 -11.72 -8.55
CA ALA A 57 -1.50 -11.16 -7.33
C ALA A 57 -0.71 -11.57 -6.07
N VAL A 58 -0.50 -10.61 -5.17
CA VAL A 58 0.18 -10.80 -3.88
C VAL A 58 -0.73 -10.59 -2.69
#